data_AF-H8GEC5-F1
#
_entry.id   AF-H8GEC5-F1
#
_cell.length_a   1.000
_cell.length_b   1.000
_cell.length_c   1.000
_cell.angle_alpha   90.00
_cell.angle_beta   90.00
_cell.angle_gamma   90.00
#
_symmetry.space_group_name_H-M   'P 1'
#
loop_
_entity.id
_entity.type
_entity.pdbx_description
1 polymer ?
#
loop_
_entity_poly.entity_id
_entity_poly.type
_entity_poly.pdbx_seq_one_letter_code
_entity_poly.pdbx_strand_id
1 'polypeptide(L)'
;MACHRMGRVGGVPVEVHSSAAAAVAVLTAVFALGLLPVTAAEASIASYWFAGFGVALAVFASLLLHELAHAAVARRYGVGT
;
A
#
# COMPACT_ATOMS: atom_id res chain seq x y z
N MET A 1 0.82 9.96 17.10
CA MET A 1 0.73 9.08 15.93
C MET A 1 1.48 7.79 16.28
N ALA A 2 0.83 6.64 16.16
CA ALA A 2 1.36 5.38 16.68
C ALA A 2 2.02 4.57 15.55
N CYS A 3 3.18 3.99 15.83
CA CYS A 3 3.83 3.00 14.97
C CYS A 3 3.53 1.61 15.53
N HIS A 4 2.92 0.75 14.72
CA HIS A 4 2.65 -0.63 15.10
C HIS A 4 3.61 -1.55 14.35
N ARG A 5 4.40 -2.32 15.10
CA ARG A 5 5.29 -3.33 14.51
C ARG A 5 4.46 -4.46 13.93
N MET A 6 4.58 -4.68 12.62
CA MET A 6 3.80 -5.68 11.91
C MET A 6 4.56 -7.01 11.76
N GLY A 7 5.90 -6.96 11.73
CA GLY A 7 6.72 -8.17 11.73
C GLY A 7 8.12 -7.95 11.15
N ARG A 8 8.71 -9.03 10.62
CA ARG A 8 9.96 -8.97 9.84
C ARG A 8 9.78 -9.75 8.54
N VAL A 9 10.29 -9.21 7.44
CA VAL A 9 10.31 -9.89 6.13
C VAL A 9 11.76 -9.96 5.67
N GLY A 10 12.28 -11.17 5.42
CA GLY A 10 13.68 -11.36 5.00
C GLY A 10 14.73 -10.80 5.96
N GLY A 11 14.38 -10.67 7.25
CA GLY A 11 15.22 -10.05 8.27
C GLY A 11 15.03 -8.53 8.42
N VAL A 12 14.28 -7.86 7.55
CA VAL A 12 14.01 -6.41 7.61
C VAL A 12 12.80 -6.16 8.51
N PRO A 13 12.87 -5.28 9.52
CA PRO A 13 11.72 -4.93 10.35
C PRO A 13 10.68 -4.15 9.52
N VAL A 14 9.42 -4.58 9.59
CA VAL A 14 8.31 -3.90 8.93
C VAL A 14 7.38 -3.32 10.00
N GLU A 15 7.17 -2.02 9.91
CA GLU A 15 6.31 -1.28 10.82
C GLU A 15 5.28 -0.48 10.02
N VAL A 16 4.05 -0.42 10.53
CA VAL A 16 2.97 0.33 9.92
C VAL A 16 2.61 1.49 10.84
N HIS A 17 2.75 2.69 10.29
CA HIS A 17 2.37 3.90 10.96
C HIS A 17 0.87 4.18 10.76
N SER A 18 0.22 4.80 11.75
CA SER A 18 -1.22 5.13 11.67
C SER A 18 -1.60 5.99 10.46
N SER A 19 -0.66 6.76 9.90
CA SER A 19 -0.87 7.51 8.65
C SER A 19 -1.10 6.62 7.42
N ALA A 20 -0.67 5.36 7.44
CA ALA A 20 -0.93 4.42 6.35
C ALA A 20 -2.43 4.14 6.21
N ALA A 21 -3.16 4.01 7.32
CA ALA A 21 -4.61 3.85 7.28
C ALA A 21 -5.30 5.07 6.67
N ALA A 22 -4.85 6.27 7.02
CA ALA A 22 -5.35 7.51 6.42
C ALA A 22 -5.05 7.57 4.91
N ALA A 23 -3.84 7.20 4.49
CA ALA A 23 -3.47 7.14 3.08
C ALA A 23 -4.28 6.09 2.31
N VAL A 24 -4.55 4.91 2.88
CA VAL A 24 -5.44 3.90 2.29
C VAL A 24 -6.85 4.47 2.10
N ALA A 25 -7.40 5.17 3.08
CA ALA A 25 -8.72 5.80 2.95
C ALA A 25 -8.75 6.87 1.84
N VAL A 26 -7.73 7.74 1.79
CA VAL A 26 -7.61 8.77 0.74
C VAL A 26 -7.48 8.13 -0.65
N LEU A 27 -6.58 7.15 -0.81
CA LEU A 27 -6.40 6.46 -2.10
C LEU A 27 -7.66 5.71 -2.52
N THR A 28 -8.33 5.05 -1.58
CA THR A 28 -9.62 4.39 -1.84
C THR A 28 -10.63 5.38 -2.42
N ALA A 29 -10.76 6.57 -1.81
CA ALA A 29 -11.66 7.60 -2.30
C ALA A 29 -11.23 8.15 -3.67
N VAL A 30 -9.94 8.37 -3.90
CA VAL A 30 -9.39 8.81 -5.20
C VAL A 30 -9.74 7.82 -6.31
N PHE A 31 -9.57 6.52 -6.07
CA PHE A 31 -9.92 5.50 -7.07
C PHE A 31 -11.43 5.35 -7.24
N ALA A 32 -12.19 5.30 -6.15
CA ALA A 32 -13.63 5.07 -6.18
C ALA A 32 -14.42 6.23 -6.79
N LEU A 33 -14.01 7.48 -6.53
CA LEU A 33 -14.71 8.68 -6.98
C LEU A 33 -14.11 9.28 -8.26
N GLY A 34 -12.82 9.02 -8.53
CA GLY A 34 -12.11 9.58 -9.66
C GLY A 34 -11.93 8.59 -10.80
N LEU A 35 -10.97 7.68 -10.64
CA LEU A 35 -10.49 6.86 -11.76
C LEU A 35 -11.52 5.81 -12.22
N LEU A 36 -12.10 5.04 -11.29
CA LEU A 36 -12.92 3.87 -11.64
C LEU A 36 -14.24 4.21 -12.34
N PRO A 37 -14.99 5.26 -11.95
CA PRO A 37 -16.21 5.65 -12.68
C PRO A 37 -15.93 6.10 -14.12
N VAL A 38 -14.74 6.63 -14.38
CA VAL A 38 -14.33 7.10 -15.72
C VAL A 38 -13.84 5.95 -16.59
N THR A 39 -13.13 4.97 -16.02
CA THR A 39 -12.52 3.87 -16.79
C THR A 39 -13.39 2.62 -16.89
N ALA A 40 -14.36 2.45 -15.99
CA ALA A 40 -15.26 1.30 -15.94
C ALA A 40 -16.70 1.76 -15.64
N ALA A 41 -17.34 2.43 -16.62
CA ALA A 41 -18.69 2.93 -16.50
C ALA A 41 -19.73 1.81 -16.21
N GLU A 42 -20.88 2.20 -15.63
CA GLU A 42 -22.03 1.33 -15.32
C GLU A 42 -21.86 0.33 -14.15
N ALA A 43 -20.75 0.36 -13.41
CA ALA A 43 -20.66 -0.41 -12.18
C ALA A 43 -21.37 0.28 -11.00
N SER A 44 -21.78 -0.52 -10.01
CA SER A 44 -22.40 0.01 -8.79
C SER A 44 -21.42 0.85 -7.96
N ILE A 45 -21.93 1.81 -7.20
CA ILE A 45 -21.13 2.62 -6.26
C ILE A 45 -20.32 1.72 -5.31
N ALA A 46 -20.94 0.65 -4.78
CA ALA A 46 -20.26 -0.28 -3.89
C ALA A 46 -19.06 -0.97 -4.56
N SER A 47 -19.20 -1.36 -5.83
CA SER A 47 -18.13 -1.97 -6.61
C SER A 47 -16.90 -1.04 -6.72
N TYR A 48 -17.11 0.26 -6.94
CA TYR A 48 -16.01 1.22 -7.01
C TYR A 48 -15.28 1.37 -5.67
N TRP A 49 -15.99 1.37 -4.55
CA TRP A 49 -15.37 1.45 -3.22
C TRP A 49 -14.55 0.19 -2.89
N PHE A 50 -15.09 -1.01 -3.16
CA PHE A 50 -14.35 -2.26 -2.94
C PHE A 50 -13.13 -2.37 -3.85
N ALA A 51 -13.28 -2.04 -5.13
CA ALA A 51 -12.16 -2.05 -6.08
C ALA A 51 -11.12 -0.98 -5.71
N GLY A 52 -11.54 0.24 -5.37
CA GLY A 52 -10.65 1.30 -4.92
C GLY A 52 -9.85 0.93 -3.67
N PHE A 53 -10.49 0.25 -2.72
CA PHE A 53 -9.82 -0.27 -1.53
C PHE A 53 -8.82 -1.37 -1.89
N GLY A 54 -9.20 -2.31 -2.76
CA GLY A 54 -8.29 -3.34 -3.28
C GLY A 54 -7.07 -2.76 -3.99
N VAL A 55 -7.26 -1.75 -4.83
CA VAL A 55 -6.16 -1.05 -5.52
C VAL A 55 -5.27 -0.31 -4.51
N ALA A 56 -5.84 0.38 -3.53
CA ALA A 56 -5.06 1.05 -2.49
C ALA A 56 -4.16 0.07 -1.71
N LEU A 57 -4.69 -1.10 -1.34
CA LEU A 57 -3.90 -2.15 -0.70
C LEU A 57 -2.80 -2.70 -1.62
N ALA A 58 -3.09 -2.90 -2.90
CA ALA A 58 -2.12 -3.36 -3.89
C ALA A 58 -0.97 -2.34 -4.08
N VAL A 59 -1.28 -1.04 -4.09
CA VAL A 59 -0.27 0.03 -4.12
C VAL A 59 0.65 -0.06 -2.91
N PHE A 60 0.10 -0.18 -1.70
CA PHE A 60 0.91 -0.33 -0.49
C PHE A 60 1.75 -1.60 -0.48
N ALA A 61 1.21 -2.72 -0.97
CA ALA A 61 1.96 -3.96 -1.14
C ALA A 61 3.13 -3.78 -2.13
N SER A 62 2.92 -3.07 -3.24
CA SER A 62 3.98 -2.74 -4.21
C SER A 62 5.07 -1.88 -3.60
N LEU A 63 4.71 -0.88 -2.78
CA LEU A 63 5.69 -0.03 -2.09
C LEU A 63 6.50 -0.85 -1.08
N LEU A 64 5.84 -1.71 -0.29
CA LEU A 64 6.54 -2.59 0.63
C LEU A 64 7.53 -3.51 -0.11
N LEU A 65 7.11 -4.10 -1.22
CA LEU A 65 7.99 -4.94 -2.04
C LEU A 65 9.16 -4.14 -2.63
N HIS A 66 8.93 -2.89 -3.06
CA HIS A 66 9.97 -1.98 -3.54
C HIS A 66 11.03 -1.71 -2.47
N GLU A 67 10.62 -1.37 -1.25
CA GLU A 67 11.55 -1.11 -0.15
C GLU A 67 12.29 -2.39 0.29
N LEU A 68 11.61 -3.54 0.29
CA LEU A 68 12.25 -4.82 0.56
C LEU A 68 13.28 -5.19 -0.51
N ALA A 69 13.05 -4.82 -1.77
CA ALA A 69 14.02 -5.01 -2.84
C ALA A 69 15.27 -4.14 -2.61
N HIS A 70 15.11 -2.88 -2.21
CA HIS A 70 16.23 -2.03 -1.81
C HIS A 70 17.01 -2.62 -0.66
N ALA A 71 16.32 -3.08 0.39
CA ALA A 71 16.96 -3.71 1.54
C ALA A 71 17.69 -5.02 1.16
N ALA A 72 17.12 -5.83 0.26
CA ALA A 72 17.78 -7.03 -0.24
C ALA A 72 19.06 -6.70 -1.01
N VAL A 73 19.03 -5.66 -1.86
CA VAL A 73 20.21 -5.18 -2.59
C VAL A 73 21.25 -4.63 -1.60
N ALA A 74 20.85 -3.76 -0.67
CA ALA A 74 21.73 -3.20 0.36
C ALA A 74 22.49 -4.29 1.13
N ARG A 75 21.78 -5.31 1.61
CA ARG A 75 22.38 -6.46 2.30
C ARG A 75 23.36 -7.24 1.44
N ARG A 76 23.08 -7.40 0.14
CA ARG A 76 23.99 -8.08 -0.79
C ARG A 76 25.31 -7.34 -0.96
N TYR A 77 25.30 -6.01 -0.84
CA TYR A 77 26.49 -5.16 -0.90
C TYR A 77 27.08 -4.83 0.49
N GLY A 78 26.63 -5.50 1.56
CA GLY A 78 27.16 -5.29 2.91
C GLY A 78 26.73 -3.98 3.57
N VAL A 79 25.73 -3.29 3.02
CA VAL A 79 25.13 -2.10 3.63
C VAL A 79 24.08 -2.57 4.64
N GLY A 80 24.21 -2.09 5.89
CA GLY A 80 23.26 -2.41 6.96
C GLY A 80 21.84 -1.93 6.64
N THR A 81 20.85 -2.73 7.04
CA THR A 81 19.40 -2.46 6.92
C THR A 81 18.75 -2.47 8.28
#